data_AF-A0A0F8YSH3-F1
#
_entry.id   AF-A0A0F8YSH3-F1
#
_cell.length_a   1.000
_cell.length_b   1.000
_cell.length_c   1.000
_cell.angle_alpha   90.00
_cell.angle_beta   90.00
_cell.angle_gamma   90.00
#
_symmetry.space_group_name_H-M   'P 1'
#
loop_
_entity.id
_entity.type
_entity.pdbx_description
1 polymer ?
#
loop_
_entity_poly.entity_id
_entity_poly.type
_entity_poly.pdbx_seq_one_letter_code
_entity_poly.pdbx_strand_id
1 'polypeptide(L)'
;DLYSARSRTTYSEHLGRLFGLEPKRIENDLVRILEHLEEKRDRRFAGEPESGRPPELSEEDRRLGLAFLKSPDLFEQIVSDMEALGYVGEDLNKQLVYLAASSRKLQEPICLLLLSQSSSGKSLLVDTVRRLIPEEELIAVTSLSDQALNYLPEGALEHKFLVLGEAVHSEAVEHQIREMISSRRLSRMVTVKDEKTGKMKSLQVSRRAVVSLVMSTTRTDLNPENASRFFLLNADESEFVGLRDSEGAFGVVA
;
A
#
# COMPACT_ATOMS: atom_id res chain seq x y z
N ASP A 1 2.95 -15.64 20.85
CA ASP A 1 2.40 -14.71 19.85
C ASP A 1 0.93 -15.05 19.61
N LEU A 2 0.00 -14.14 19.88
CA LEU A 2 -1.44 -14.39 19.70
C LEU A 2 -1.91 -14.24 18.24
N TYR A 3 -1.05 -13.79 17.33
CA TYR A 3 -1.35 -13.69 15.89
C TYR A 3 -1.30 -15.04 15.18
N SER A 4 -0.55 -16.01 15.70
CA SER A 4 -0.50 -17.37 15.16
C SER A 4 -1.69 -18.21 15.62
N ALA A 5 -2.41 -18.82 14.67
CA ALA A 5 -3.49 -19.76 14.95
C ALA A 5 -3.02 -20.92 15.84
N ARG A 6 -1.85 -21.48 15.52
CA ARG A 6 -1.23 -22.56 16.31
C ARG A 6 -0.98 -22.14 17.76
N SER A 7 -0.48 -20.93 17.97
CA SER A 7 -0.24 -20.39 19.32
C SER A 7 -1.54 -20.14 20.07
N ARG A 8 -2.61 -19.67 19.41
CA ARG A 8 -3.93 -19.50 20.03
C ARG A 8 -4.55 -20.84 20.43
N THR A 9 -4.46 -21.86 19.58
CA THR A 9 -4.97 -23.20 19.88
C THR A 9 -4.24 -23.80 21.08
N THR A 10 -2.91 -23.79 21.10
CA THR A 10 -2.12 -24.31 22.24
C THR A 10 -2.41 -23.57 23.54
N TYR A 11 -2.55 -22.24 23.49
CA TYR A 11 -2.87 -21.43 24.66
C TYR A 11 -4.30 -21.68 25.18
N SER A 12 -5.26 -21.84 24.28
CA SER A 12 -6.66 -22.14 24.60
C SER A 12 -6.83 -23.53 25.21
N GLU A 13 -6.09 -24.53 24.73
CA GLU A 13 -6.06 -25.86 25.32
C GLU A 13 -5.51 -25.86 26.75
N HIS A 14 -4.44 -25.11 27.01
CA HIS A 14 -3.88 -24.97 28.36
C HIS A 14 -4.86 -24.28 29.31
N LEU A 15 -5.46 -23.16 28.90
CA LEU A 15 -6.45 -22.46 29.71
C LEU A 15 -7.71 -23.29 29.93
N GLY A 16 -8.14 -24.06 28.94
CA GLY A 16 -9.28 -24.95 29.05
C GLY A 16 -9.08 -26.02 30.13
N ARG A 17 -7.88 -26.61 30.20
CA ARG A 17 -7.52 -27.57 31.27
C ARG A 17 -7.47 -26.93 32.65
N LEU A 18 -6.97 -25.70 32.75
CA LEU A 18 -6.73 -25.03 34.03
C LEU A 18 -8.02 -24.50 34.66
N PHE A 19 -8.96 -24.04 33.83
CA PHE A 19 -10.21 -23.41 34.28
C PHE A 19 -11.46 -24.26 34.02
N GLY A 20 -11.32 -25.47 33.45
CA GLY A 20 -12.46 -26.35 33.15
C GLY A 20 -13.39 -25.81 32.08
N LEU A 21 -12.85 -25.01 31.15
CA LEU A 21 -13.61 -24.33 30.09
C LEU A 21 -13.35 -24.98 28.73
N GLU A 22 -14.30 -24.85 27.82
CA GLU A 22 -14.16 -25.38 26.46
C GLU A 22 -13.10 -24.58 25.67
N PRO A 23 -12.04 -25.23 25.13
CA PRO A 23 -10.96 -24.54 24.41
C PRO A 23 -11.44 -23.66 23.26
N LYS A 24 -12.47 -24.11 22.53
CA LYS A 24 -13.06 -23.38 21.41
C LYS A 24 -13.71 -22.07 21.83
N ARG A 25 -14.25 -22.01 23.06
CA ARG A 25 -14.81 -20.78 23.62
C ARG A 25 -13.72 -19.78 23.96
N ILE A 26 -12.63 -20.26 24.58
CA ILE A 26 -11.46 -19.45 24.91
C ILE A 26 -10.81 -18.90 23.64
N GLU A 27 -10.69 -19.71 22.59
CA GLU A 27 -10.12 -19.29 21.31
C GLU A 27 -10.93 -18.16 20.67
N ASN A 28 -12.26 -18.26 20.67
CA ASN A 28 -13.15 -17.19 20.20
C ASN A 28 -13.01 -15.91 21.05
N ASP A 29 -12.88 -16.04 22.36
CA ASP A 29 -12.69 -14.89 23.25
C ASP A 29 -11.33 -14.23 23.03
N LEU A 30 -10.27 -15.00 22.78
CA LEU A 30 -8.95 -14.49 22.43
C LEU A 30 -8.97 -13.74 21.10
N VAL A 31 -9.70 -14.23 20.09
CA VAL A 31 -9.89 -13.53 18.82
C VAL A 31 -10.60 -12.19 19.04
N ARG A 32 -11.68 -12.16 19.82
CA ARG A 32 -12.40 -10.92 20.15
C ARG A 32 -11.54 -9.90 20.90
N ILE A 33 -10.72 -10.38 21.84
CA ILE A 33 -9.78 -9.52 22.58
C ILE A 33 -8.74 -8.95 21.61
N LEU A 34 -8.21 -9.79 20.70
CA LEU A 34 -7.25 -9.37 19.69
C LEU A 34 -7.86 -8.28 18.79
N GLU A 35 -9.04 -8.55 18.22
CA GLU A 35 -9.78 -7.59 17.39
C GLU A 35 -10.04 -6.27 18.13
N HIS A 36 -10.42 -6.31 19.41
CA HIS A 36 -10.66 -5.11 20.21
C HIS A 36 -9.38 -4.31 20.51
N LEU A 37 -8.28 -5.01 20.80
CA LEU A 37 -6.98 -4.38 21.06
C LEU A 37 -6.40 -3.79 19.78
N GLU A 38 -6.57 -4.46 18.64
CA GLU A 38 -6.24 -3.96 17.31
C GLU A 38 -7.08 -2.72 17.00
N GLU A 39 -8.39 -2.75 17.19
CA GLU A 39 -9.26 -1.59 16.96
C GLU A 39 -8.85 -0.39 17.84
N LYS A 40 -8.51 -0.61 19.12
CA LYS A 40 -8.00 0.45 20.00
C LYS A 40 -6.63 0.97 19.57
N ARG A 41 -5.74 0.10 19.13
CA ARG A 41 -4.43 0.48 18.60
C ARG A 41 -4.61 1.33 17.36
N ASP A 42 -5.42 0.85 16.42
CA ASP A 42 -5.69 1.49 15.14
C ASP A 42 -6.40 2.84 15.35
N ARG A 43 -7.33 2.96 16.31
CA ARG A 43 -7.92 4.25 16.74
C ARG A 43 -6.91 5.22 17.38
N ARG A 44 -5.85 4.70 18.02
CA ARG A 44 -4.80 5.52 18.64
C ARG A 44 -3.80 6.05 17.60
N PHE A 45 -3.65 5.34 16.49
CA PHE A 45 -2.81 5.75 15.34
C PHE A 45 -3.61 6.43 14.23
N ALA A 46 -4.93 6.26 14.19
CA ALA A 46 -5.84 7.06 13.41
C ALA A 46 -5.97 8.44 14.08
N GLY A 47 -5.06 9.37 13.74
CA GLY A 47 -5.52 10.74 13.60
C GLY A 47 -6.72 10.72 12.66
N GLU A 48 -7.79 11.44 12.97
CA GLU A 48 -8.90 11.58 12.04
C GLU A 48 -8.28 12.03 10.70
N PRO A 49 -8.43 11.26 9.60
CA PRO A 49 -8.14 11.83 8.30
C PRO A 49 -9.15 12.96 8.20
N GLU A 50 -8.68 14.20 8.32
CA GLU A 50 -9.46 15.33 7.83
C GLU A 50 -9.85 14.92 6.42
N SER A 51 -11.14 14.64 6.20
CA SER A 51 -11.67 14.48 4.86
C SER A 51 -11.61 15.88 4.26
N GLY A 52 -10.39 16.28 3.89
CA GLY A 52 -10.10 17.57 3.30
C GLY A 52 -10.96 17.64 2.06
N ARG A 53 -11.85 18.64 2.02
CA ARG A 53 -12.40 19.04 0.73
C ARG A 53 -11.19 19.25 -0.19
N PRO A 54 -11.21 18.71 -1.42
CA PRO A 54 -10.11 18.95 -2.35
C PRO A 54 -9.89 20.47 -2.40
N PRO A 55 -8.64 20.92 -2.24
CA PRO A 55 -8.34 22.35 -2.18
C PRO A 55 -8.90 23.02 -3.43
N GLU A 56 -9.71 24.07 -3.25
CA GLU A 56 -10.20 24.86 -4.37
C GLU A 56 -9.01 25.56 -5.01
N LEU A 57 -8.65 25.13 -6.22
CA LEU A 57 -7.57 25.73 -6.99
C LEU A 57 -7.95 27.17 -7.36
N SER A 58 -7.04 28.11 -7.11
CA SER A 58 -7.20 29.46 -7.64
C SER A 58 -7.10 29.44 -9.18
N GLU A 59 -7.64 30.46 -9.83
CA GLU A 59 -7.47 30.62 -11.30
C GLU A 59 -5.98 30.69 -11.69
N GLU A 60 -5.13 31.23 -10.81
CA GLU A 60 -3.69 31.28 -11.03
C GLU A 60 -3.06 29.88 -10.97
N ASP A 61 -3.35 29.10 -9.93
CA ASP A 61 -2.85 27.72 -9.80
C ASP A 61 -3.31 26.85 -10.97
N ARG A 62 -4.56 27.05 -11.40
CA ARG A 62 -5.12 26.37 -12.57
C ARG A 62 -4.38 26.76 -13.85
N ARG A 63 -4.06 28.04 -14.02
CA ARG A 63 -3.29 28.53 -15.18
C ARG A 63 -1.88 27.94 -15.20
N LEU A 64 -1.18 27.96 -14.05
CA LEU A 64 0.16 27.39 -13.91
C LEU A 64 0.15 25.88 -14.18
N GLY A 65 -0.79 25.16 -13.57
CA GLY A 65 -0.94 23.71 -13.81
C GLY A 65 -1.25 23.39 -15.27
N LEU A 66 -2.11 24.15 -15.95
CA LEU A 66 -2.38 23.95 -17.38
C LEU A 66 -1.20 24.30 -18.27
N ALA A 67 -0.38 25.28 -17.90
CA ALA A 67 0.84 25.62 -18.63
C ALA A 67 1.86 24.48 -18.50
N PHE A 68 2.07 23.96 -17.29
CA PHE A 68 2.90 22.79 -17.02
C PHE A 68 2.44 21.57 -17.83
N LEU A 69 1.16 21.20 -17.73
CA LEU A 69 0.59 20.04 -18.43
C LEU A 69 0.63 20.13 -19.97
N LYS A 70 0.82 21.32 -20.53
CA LYS A 70 0.95 21.54 -21.99
C LYS A 70 2.38 21.77 -22.44
N SER A 71 3.33 21.77 -21.51
CA SER A 71 4.74 21.99 -21.82
C SER A 71 5.29 20.85 -22.69
N PRO A 72 6.06 21.15 -23.75
CA PRO A 72 6.77 20.12 -24.52
C PRO A 72 7.86 19.43 -23.69
N ASP A 73 8.43 20.16 -22.71
CA ASP A 73 9.54 19.70 -21.86
C ASP A 73 9.02 19.27 -20.47
N LEU A 74 7.81 18.70 -20.43
CA LEU A 74 7.11 18.32 -19.19
C LEU A 74 7.95 17.36 -18.34
N PHE A 75 8.60 16.40 -18.98
CA PHE A 75 9.35 15.35 -18.29
C PHE A 75 10.68 15.87 -17.73
N GLU A 76 11.32 16.80 -18.42
CA GLU A 76 12.50 17.52 -17.94
C GLU A 76 12.15 18.41 -16.75
N GLN A 77 10.99 19.06 -16.77
CA GLN A 77 10.50 19.84 -15.63
C GLN A 77 10.26 18.97 -14.39
N ILE A 78 9.63 17.80 -14.54
CA ILE A 78 9.45 16.84 -13.44
C ILE A 78 10.80 16.45 -12.82
N VAL A 79 11.79 16.15 -13.66
CA VAL A 79 13.15 15.80 -13.21
C VAL A 79 13.77 16.96 -12.43
N SER A 80 13.70 18.17 -12.98
CA SER A 80 14.26 19.37 -12.35
C SER A 80 13.57 19.72 -11.02
N ASP A 81 12.25 19.57 -10.94
CA ASP A 81 11.49 19.80 -9.71
C ASP A 81 11.88 18.79 -8.62
N MET A 82 12.08 17.52 -8.98
CA MET A 82 12.54 16.50 -8.03
C MET A 82 13.99 16.72 -7.56
N GLU A 83 14.85 17.26 -8.42
CA GLU A 83 16.21 17.68 -8.05
C GLU A 83 16.20 18.87 -7.09
N ALA A 84 15.32 19.86 -7.34
CA ALA A 84 15.12 20.98 -6.43
C ALA A 84 14.60 20.53 -5.05
N LEU A 85 13.85 19.42 -5.00
CA LEU A 85 13.43 18.77 -3.75
C LEU A 85 14.52 17.91 -3.09
N GLY A 86 15.69 17.77 -3.72
CA GLY A 86 16.88 17.15 -3.16
C GLY A 86 17.16 15.72 -3.63
N TYR A 87 16.50 15.23 -4.68
CA TYR A 87 16.76 13.91 -5.27
C TYR A 87 17.44 14.04 -6.64
N VAL A 88 18.74 13.73 -6.69
CA VAL A 88 19.60 13.90 -7.89
C VAL A 88 19.86 12.55 -8.56
N GLY A 89 19.93 12.55 -9.90
CA GLY A 89 20.13 11.33 -10.70
C GLY A 89 18.85 10.47 -10.87
N GLU A 90 18.98 9.32 -11.53
CA GLU A 90 17.87 8.39 -11.80
C GLU A 90 16.65 9.00 -12.53
N ASP A 91 16.88 9.82 -13.56
CA ASP A 91 15.85 10.60 -14.24
C ASP A 91 14.66 9.78 -14.76
N LEU A 92 14.94 8.59 -15.30
CA LEU A 92 13.89 7.68 -15.75
C LEU A 92 13.03 7.18 -14.57
N ASN A 93 13.63 6.90 -13.42
CA ASN A 93 12.91 6.43 -12.24
C ASN A 93 12.08 7.55 -11.61
N LYS A 94 12.60 8.79 -11.57
CA LYS A 94 11.84 10.00 -11.19
C LYS A 94 10.53 10.08 -11.99
N GLN A 95 10.65 10.03 -13.32
CA GLN A 95 9.52 10.12 -14.24
C GLN A 95 8.54 8.96 -14.05
N LEU A 96 9.04 7.73 -13.95
CA LEU A 96 8.20 6.54 -13.82
C LEU A 96 7.41 6.53 -12.50
N VAL A 97 8.04 6.89 -11.37
CA VAL A 97 7.35 6.97 -10.06
C VAL A 97 6.34 8.12 -10.07
N TYR A 98 6.67 9.28 -10.66
CA TYR A 98 5.72 10.39 -10.79
C TYR A 98 4.51 10.02 -11.66
N LEU A 99 4.73 9.36 -12.80
CA LEU A 99 3.66 8.87 -13.68
C LEU A 99 2.80 7.84 -12.97
N ALA A 100 3.40 6.91 -12.24
CA ALA A 100 2.66 5.94 -11.45
C ALA A 100 1.78 6.66 -10.43
N ALA A 101 2.34 7.55 -9.61
CA ALA A 101 1.58 8.30 -8.63
C ALA A 101 0.42 9.10 -9.26
N SER A 102 0.64 9.70 -10.43
CA SER A 102 -0.38 10.46 -11.18
C SER A 102 -1.46 9.57 -11.82
N SER A 103 -1.10 8.34 -12.21
CA SER A 103 -2.02 7.37 -12.81
C SER A 103 -3.16 6.95 -11.89
N ARG A 104 -3.12 7.29 -10.59
CA ARG A 104 -4.24 7.11 -9.64
C ARG A 104 -5.55 7.72 -10.14
N LYS A 105 -5.48 8.73 -11.02
CA LYS A 105 -6.64 9.39 -11.64
C LYS A 105 -7.22 8.63 -12.83
N LEU A 106 -6.49 7.65 -13.37
CA LEU A 106 -6.93 6.81 -14.47
C LEU A 106 -7.81 5.66 -13.97
N GLN A 107 -8.47 4.98 -14.92
CA GLN A 107 -9.24 3.77 -14.62
C GLN A 107 -8.32 2.58 -14.33
N GLU A 108 -7.13 2.57 -14.91
CA GLU A 108 -6.12 1.52 -14.78
C GLU A 108 -4.81 2.14 -14.27
N PRO A 109 -4.67 2.35 -12.96
CA PRO A 109 -3.46 2.91 -12.39
C PRO A 109 -2.27 1.95 -12.52
N ILE A 110 -1.09 2.54 -12.63
CA ILE A 110 0.20 1.85 -12.68
C ILE A 110 0.61 1.49 -11.25
N CYS A 111 1.07 0.25 -11.09
CA CYS A 111 1.64 -0.27 -9.84
C CYS A 111 3.13 -0.57 -10.04
N LEU A 112 3.94 -0.18 -9.07
CA LEU A 112 5.39 -0.31 -9.08
C LEU A 112 5.86 -1.20 -7.92
N LEU A 113 6.80 -2.08 -8.23
CA LEU A 113 7.52 -2.86 -7.25
C LEU A 113 8.98 -2.40 -7.25
N LEU A 114 9.41 -1.81 -6.14
CA LEU A 114 10.78 -1.33 -5.96
C LEU A 114 11.61 -2.46 -5.37
N LEU A 115 12.53 -2.99 -6.16
CA LEU A 115 13.49 -3.98 -5.68
C LEU A 115 14.72 -3.24 -5.15
N SER A 116 14.96 -3.31 -3.83
CA SER A 116 16.11 -2.66 -3.20
C SER A 116 16.80 -3.56 -2.20
N GLN A 117 18.13 -3.46 -2.14
CA GLN A 117 18.83 -3.76 -0.91
C GLN A 117 18.69 -2.57 0.04
N SER A 118 18.63 -2.82 1.35
CA SER A 118 18.37 -1.76 2.34
C SER A 118 19.40 -0.63 2.23
N SER A 119 18.96 0.63 2.23
CA SER A 119 19.77 1.88 2.25
C SER A 119 20.10 2.57 0.90
N SER A 120 19.58 2.15 -0.24
CA SER A 120 19.93 2.73 -1.56
C SER A 120 19.26 4.07 -1.94
N GLY A 121 18.79 4.89 -0.99
CA GLY A 121 18.13 6.17 -1.31
C GLY A 121 16.76 6.07 -2.01
N LYS A 122 16.24 4.89 -2.33
CA LYS A 122 14.95 4.71 -3.02
C LYS A 122 13.72 5.08 -2.19
N SER A 123 13.81 4.95 -0.85
CA SER A 123 12.77 5.53 0.02
C SER A 123 12.69 7.04 -0.20
N LEU A 124 13.83 7.70 -0.47
CA LEU A 124 13.87 9.13 -0.78
C LEU A 124 13.23 9.45 -2.14
N LEU A 125 13.39 8.59 -3.16
CA LEU A 125 12.69 8.74 -4.44
C LEU A 125 11.17 8.79 -4.24
N VAL A 126 10.64 7.78 -3.55
CA VAL A 126 9.20 7.69 -3.26
C VAL A 126 8.77 8.84 -2.37
N ASP A 127 9.53 9.15 -1.32
CA ASP A 127 9.23 10.26 -0.40
C ASP A 127 9.24 11.62 -1.09
N THR A 128 10.07 11.81 -2.11
CA THR A 128 10.09 13.02 -2.93
C THR A 128 8.82 13.12 -3.76
N VAL A 129 8.43 12.03 -4.44
CA VAL A 129 7.16 12.01 -5.20
C VAL A 129 5.96 12.19 -4.28
N ARG A 130 5.97 11.61 -3.08
CA ARG A 130 4.89 11.76 -2.09
C ARG A 130 4.63 13.23 -1.74
N ARG A 131 5.65 14.08 -1.72
CA ARG A 131 5.51 15.54 -1.47
C ARG A 131 4.86 16.30 -2.63
N LEU A 132 4.87 15.72 -3.83
CA LEU A 132 4.23 16.27 -5.02
C LEU A 132 2.76 15.84 -5.15
N ILE A 133 2.29 14.93 -4.29
CA ILE A 133 0.92 14.43 -4.29
C ILE A 133 0.13 15.11 -3.16
N PRO A 134 -1.12 15.57 -3.41
CA PRO A 134 -1.98 16.09 -2.35
C PRO A 134 -2.12 15.09 -1.20
N GLU A 135 -1.98 15.56 0.03
CA GLU A 135 -1.94 14.70 1.22
C GLU A 135 -3.21 13.87 1.37
N GLU A 136 -4.37 14.44 1.01
CA GLU A 136 -5.66 13.75 1.05
C GLU A 136 -5.74 12.60 0.03
N GLU A 137 -4.90 12.59 -1.00
CA GLU A 137 -4.83 11.55 -2.03
C GLU A 137 -3.68 10.55 -1.81
N LEU A 138 -2.92 10.72 -0.73
CA LEU A 138 -1.78 9.89 -0.38
C LEU A 138 -2.11 9.00 0.82
N ILE A 139 -1.85 7.70 0.68
CA ILE A 139 -1.84 6.76 1.81
C ILE A 139 -0.46 6.14 1.85
N ALA A 140 0.28 6.39 2.92
CA ALA A 140 1.61 5.82 3.10
C ALA A 140 1.70 5.11 4.44
N VAL A 141 1.99 3.82 4.40
CA VAL A 141 2.04 2.98 5.59
C VAL A 141 3.33 2.18 5.64
N THR A 142 3.96 2.17 6.80
CA THR A 142 5.18 1.39 7.08
C THR A 142 4.85 -0.02 7.54
N SER A 143 3.67 -0.22 8.12
CA SER A 143 3.16 -1.51 8.57
C SER A 143 1.64 -1.54 8.46
N LEU A 144 1.08 -2.72 8.23
CA LEU A 144 -0.34 -2.95 8.01
C LEU A 144 -0.74 -4.24 8.71
N SER A 145 -1.87 -4.26 9.43
CA SER A 145 -2.46 -5.52 9.87
C SER A 145 -3.15 -6.21 8.70
N ASP A 146 -3.27 -7.55 8.76
CA ASP A 146 -3.91 -8.34 7.70
C ASP A 146 -5.34 -7.90 7.37
N GLN A 147 -6.03 -7.22 8.31
CA GLN A 147 -7.41 -6.77 8.15
C GLN A 147 -7.57 -5.28 7.92
N ALA A 148 -6.50 -4.47 7.97
CA ALA A 148 -6.63 -3.00 7.94
C ALA A 148 -7.40 -2.49 6.71
N LEU A 149 -7.10 -3.02 5.51
CA LEU A 149 -7.77 -2.61 4.26
C LEU A 149 -9.28 -2.91 4.29
N ASN A 150 -9.70 -3.95 5.01
CA ASN A 150 -11.10 -4.35 5.11
C ASN A 150 -11.93 -3.42 6.01
N TYR A 151 -11.29 -2.57 6.82
CA TYR A 151 -11.97 -1.67 7.74
C TYR A 151 -11.92 -0.19 7.30
N LEU A 152 -11.23 0.13 6.20
CA LEU A 152 -11.21 1.47 5.64
C LEU A 152 -12.61 1.96 5.24
N PRO A 153 -12.94 3.26 5.40
CA PRO A 153 -14.23 3.78 4.98
C PRO A 153 -14.45 3.65 3.46
N GLU A 154 -15.69 3.75 3.02
CA GLU A 154 -16.00 3.78 1.58
C GLU A 154 -15.32 5.00 0.91
N GLY A 155 -14.81 4.81 -0.31
CA GLY A 155 -14.04 5.84 -1.02
C GLY A 155 -12.59 6.02 -0.53
N ALA A 156 -12.18 5.40 0.58
CA ALA A 156 -10.84 5.58 1.14
C ALA A 156 -9.72 5.11 0.21
N LEU A 157 -9.99 4.13 -0.66
CA LEU A 157 -9.05 3.58 -1.64
C LEU A 157 -9.35 4.03 -3.07
N GLU A 158 -10.20 5.05 -3.25
CA GLU A 158 -10.52 5.56 -4.58
C GLU A 158 -9.60 6.73 -4.93
N HIS A 159 -8.92 6.58 -6.07
CA HIS A 159 -8.00 7.57 -6.63
C HIS A 159 -6.88 7.98 -5.68
N LYS A 160 -6.35 7.00 -4.93
CA LYS A 160 -5.24 7.20 -4.00
C LYS A 160 -3.91 6.70 -4.57
N PHE A 161 -2.84 7.37 -4.16
CA PHE A 161 -1.49 6.84 -4.27
C PHE A 161 -1.14 6.11 -2.97
N LEU A 162 -1.03 4.79 -3.04
CA LEU A 162 -0.73 3.92 -1.91
C LEU A 162 0.76 3.58 -1.91
N VAL A 163 1.44 3.83 -0.81
CA VAL A 163 2.85 3.51 -0.61
C VAL A 163 2.98 2.52 0.54
N LEU A 164 3.49 1.33 0.24
CA LEU A 164 3.66 0.24 1.18
C LEU A 164 5.15 -0.05 1.40
N GLY A 165 5.57 0.01 2.66
CA GLY A 165 6.93 -0.36 3.06
C GLY A 165 7.16 -1.88 3.09
N GLU A 166 8.43 -2.27 3.30
CA GLU A 166 8.86 -3.67 3.28
C GLU A 166 8.21 -4.56 4.35
N ALA A 167 7.69 -4.00 5.44
CA ALA A 167 7.08 -4.79 6.51
C ALA A 167 5.63 -5.24 6.19
N VAL A 168 5.12 -4.96 5.00
CA VAL A 168 3.71 -5.17 4.61
C VAL A 168 3.47 -6.47 3.81
N HIS A 169 4.52 -7.26 3.54
CA HIS A 169 4.46 -8.48 2.70
C HIS A 169 3.89 -9.74 3.39
N SER A 170 2.78 -9.63 4.12
CA SER A 170 2.06 -10.85 4.52
C SER A 170 1.27 -11.40 3.32
N GLU A 171 1.16 -12.71 3.19
CA GLU A 171 0.42 -13.33 2.08
C GLU A 171 -1.04 -12.85 2.03
N ALA A 172 -1.65 -12.63 3.19
CA ALA A 172 -3.01 -12.12 3.30
C ALA A 172 -3.16 -10.71 2.72
N VAL A 173 -2.16 -9.85 2.92
CA VAL A 173 -2.15 -8.48 2.40
C VAL A 173 -1.80 -8.47 0.91
N GLU A 174 -0.80 -9.23 0.49
CA GLU A 174 -0.44 -9.38 -0.93
C GLU A 174 -1.62 -9.89 -1.77
N HIS A 175 -2.37 -10.87 -1.27
CA HIS A 175 -3.59 -11.33 -1.93
C HIS A 175 -4.62 -10.21 -2.09
N GLN A 176 -4.87 -9.42 -1.04
CA GLN A 176 -5.79 -8.29 -1.12
C GLN A 176 -5.32 -7.24 -2.13
N ILE A 177 -4.01 -6.99 -2.20
CA ILE A 177 -3.40 -6.11 -3.19
C ILE A 177 -3.62 -6.64 -4.61
N ARG A 178 -3.34 -7.93 -4.86
CA ARG A 178 -3.58 -8.56 -6.18
C ARG A 178 -5.04 -8.43 -6.62
N GLU A 179 -5.98 -8.63 -5.71
CA GLU A 179 -7.41 -8.47 -5.96
C GLU A 179 -7.79 -7.03 -6.30
N MET A 180 -7.24 -6.05 -5.57
CA MET A 180 -7.47 -4.64 -5.84
C MET A 180 -6.93 -4.22 -7.21
N ILE A 181 -5.72 -4.65 -7.58
CA ILE A 181 -5.12 -4.34 -8.88
C ILE A 181 -5.93 -4.97 -10.01
N SER A 182 -6.34 -6.24 -9.85
CA SER A 182 -7.02 -7.00 -10.91
C SER A 182 -8.49 -6.59 -11.08
N SER A 183 -9.23 -6.44 -9.98
CA SER A 183 -10.68 -6.25 -9.99
C SER A 183 -11.13 -4.83 -9.70
N ARG A 184 -10.21 -3.96 -9.24
CA ARG A 184 -10.49 -2.58 -8.79
C ARG A 184 -11.49 -2.52 -7.65
N ARG A 185 -11.60 -3.63 -6.91
CA ARG A 185 -12.52 -3.82 -5.80
C ARG A 185 -11.86 -4.67 -4.73
N LEU A 186 -12.29 -4.44 -3.50
CA LEU A 186 -12.03 -5.33 -2.37
C LEU A 186 -13.37 -5.85 -1.89
N SER A 187 -13.59 -7.16 -1.99
CA SER A 187 -14.84 -7.80 -1.56
C SER A 187 -14.60 -8.87 -0.51
N ARG A 188 -15.45 -8.89 0.52
CA ARG A 188 -15.45 -9.92 1.56
C ARG A 188 -16.86 -10.29 1.95
N MET A 189 -17.00 -11.50 2.51
CA MET A 189 -18.22 -11.93 3.18
C MET A 189 -18.02 -11.78 4.68
N VAL A 190 -18.88 -11.00 5.34
CA VAL A 190 -18.87 -10.85 6.81
C VAL A 190 -20.10 -11.49 7.41
N THR A 191 -19.94 -12.08 8.59
CA THR A 191 -21.08 -12.60 9.34
C THR A 191 -21.53 -11.57 10.34
N VAL A 192 -22.77 -11.11 10.20
CA VAL A 192 -23.39 -10.17 11.14
C VAL A 192 -24.58 -10.84 11.82
N LYS A 193 -24.78 -10.48 13.07
CA LYS A 193 -25.95 -10.90 13.85
C LYS A 193 -27.11 -9.97 13.52
N ASP A 194 -28.23 -10.54 13.11
CA ASP A 194 -29.47 -9.80 12.91
C ASP A 194 -30.04 -9.42 14.30
N GLU A 195 -30.14 -8.11 14.58
CA GLU A 195 -30.59 -7.61 15.88
C GLU A 195 -32.04 -7.96 16.20
N LYS A 196 -32.88 -8.20 15.19
CA LYS A 196 -34.31 -8.50 15.36
C LYS A 196 -34.55 -9.99 15.59
N THR A 197 -33.82 -10.84 14.86
CA THR A 197 -34.04 -12.30 14.85
C THR A 197 -32.99 -13.08 15.63
N GLY A 198 -31.88 -12.45 16.01
CA GLY A 198 -30.74 -13.07 16.69
C GLY A 198 -29.94 -14.06 15.83
N LYS A 199 -30.35 -14.28 14.57
CA LYS A 199 -29.72 -15.22 13.65
C LYS A 199 -28.48 -14.61 13.00
N MET A 200 -27.51 -15.47 12.68
CA MET A 200 -26.33 -15.07 11.91
C MET A 200 -26.70 -14.99 10.43
N LYS A 201 -26.34 -13.88 9.79
CA LYS A 201 -26.51 -13.66 8.35
C LYS A 201 -25.16 -13.29 7.73
N SER A 202 -24.86 -13.88 6.59
CA SER A 202 -23.72 -13.47 5.77
C SER A 202 -24.10 -12.27 4.91
N LEU A 203 -23.29 -11.21 4.97
CA LEU A 203 -23.39 -10.04 4.11
C LEU A 203 -22.13 -9.92 3.25
N GLN A 204 -22.33 -9.69 1.96
CA GLN A 204 -21.24 -9.34 1.06
C GLN A 204 -20.98 -7.84 1.18
N VAL A 205 -19.77 -7.49 1.59
CA VAL A 205 -19.28 -6.11 1.60
C VAL A 205 -18.29 -6.00 0.44
N SER A 206 -18.55 -5.09 -0.49
CA SER A 206 -17.67 -4.86 -1.62
C SER A 206 -17.45 -3.37 -1.79
N ARG A 207 -16.18 -2.96 -1.82
CA ARG A 207 -15.75 -1.57 -1.94
C ARG A 207 -14.93 -1.40 -3.20
N ARG A 208 -15.03 -0.24 -3.82
CA ARG A 208 -14.18 0.13 -4.95
C ARG A 208 -12.79 0.51 -4.42
N ALA A 209 -11.76 0.08 -5.12
CA ALA A 209 -10.37 0.33 -4.80
C ALA A 209 -9.63 0.60 -6.11
N VAL A 210 -9.40 1.88 -6.40
CA VAL A 210 -8.67 2.33 -7.59
C VAL A 210 -7.45 3.08 -7.06
N VAL A 211 -6.34 2.36 -6.93
CA VAL A 211 -5.10 2.89 -6.35
C VAL A 211 -3.96 2.74 -7.34
N SER A 212 -3.11 3.75 -7.44
CA SER A 212 -1.72 3.51 -7.84
C SER A 212 -0.97 3.04 -6.62
N LEU A 213 -0.10 2.05 -6.79
CA LEU A 213 0.61 1.40 -5.69
C LEU A 213 2.11 1.44 -5.94
N VAL A 214 2.88 1.80 -4.92
CA VAL A 214 4.31 1.52 -4.83
C VAL A 214 4.54 0.59 -3.64
N MET A 215 5.18 -0.54 -3.88
CA MET A 215 5.59 -1.48 -2.85
C MET A 215 7.10 -1.68 -2.91
N SER A 216 7.79 -1.61 -1.77
CA SER A 216 9.23 -1.88 -1.71
C SER A 216 9.49 -3.29 -1.22
N THR A 217 10.38 -4.03 -1.86
CA THR A 217 10.77 -5.40 -1.46
C THR A 217 12.28 -5.63 -1.56
N THR A 218 12.80 -6.45 -0.66
CA THR A 218 14.19 -6.96 -0.72
C THR A 218 14.26 -8.34 -1.37
N ARG A 219 13.11 -8.96 -1.66
CA ARG A 219 13.01 -10.30 -2.21
C ARG A 219 13.21 -10.27 -3.72
N THR A 220 14.26 -10.96 -4.16
CA THR A 220 14.53 -11.18 -5.59
C THR A 220 13.67 -12.30 -6.17
N ASP A 221 13.09 -13.16 -5.33
CA ASP A 221 12.17 -14.23 -5.72
C ASP A 221 10.73 -13.70 -5.84
N LEU A 222 10.48 -12.97 -6.92
CA LEU A 222 9.16 -12.42 -7.19
C LEU A 222 8.16 -13.52 -7.52
N ASN A 223 7.02 -13.52 -6.82
CA ASN A 223 5.87 -14.33 -7.20
C ASN A 223 5.47 -13.96 -8.64
N PRO A 224 5.37 -14.91 -9.58
CA PRO A 224 4.95 -14.64 -10.96
C PRO A 224 3.62 -13.90 -11.08
N GLU A 225 2.71 -14.11 -10.12
CA GLU A 225 1.44 -13.38 -10.06
C GLU A 225 1.62 -11.89 -9.76
N ASN A 226 2.65 -11.54 -8.97
CA ASN A 226 3.01 -10.15 -8.71
C ASN A 226 3.79 -9.57 -9.91
N ALA A 227 4.71 -10.33 -10.52
CA ALA A 227 5.51 -9.83 -11.65
C ALA A 227 4.68 -9.37 -12.87
N SER A 228 3.50 -9.95 -13.08
CA SER A 228 2.57 -9.54 -14.16
C SER A 228 1.70 -8.33 -13.83
N ARG A 229 1.70 -7.86 -12.58
CA ARG A 229 0.83 -6.78 -12.07
C ARG A 229 1.58 -5.52 -11.69
N PHE A 230 2.91 -5.62 -11.59
CA PHE A 230 3.79 -4.54 -11.17
C PHE A 230 4.87 -4.30 -12.22
N PHE A 231 5.16 -3.04 -12.49
CA PHE A 231 6.41 -2.68 -13.14
C PHE A 231 7.55 -2.79 -12.11
N LEU A 232 8.55 -3.60 -12.44
CA LEU A 232 9.73 -3.75 -11.60
C LEU A 232 10.66 -2.56 -11.82
N LEU A 233 11.01 -1.89 -10.73
CA LEU A 233 11.99 -0.82 -10.73
C LEU A 233 13.18 -1.27 -9.88
N ASN A 234 14.29 -1.51 -10.56
CA ASN A 234 15.59 -1.65 -9.94
C ASN A 234 16.16 -0.24 -9.81
N ALA A 235 16.71 0.15 -8.65
CA ALA A 235 17.54 1.35 -8.70
C ALA A 235 18.88 0.98 -9.27
N ASP A 236 19.41 1.93 -10.00
CA ASP A 236 20.79 1.92 -10.39
C ASP A 236 21.69 1.98 -9.15
N GLU A 237 22.55 0.98 -9.02
CA GLU A 237 23.75 1.06 -8.18
C GLU A 237 24.94 1.63 -8.99
N SER A 238 24.71 2.09 -10.22
CA SER A 238 25.78 2.32 -11.20
C SER A 238 26.56 3.63 -11.08
N GLU A 239 26.23 4.52 -10.14
CA GLU A 239 27.10 5.66 -9.78
C GLU A 239 27.85 5.46 -8.45
N PHE A 240 28.52 4.32 -8.30
CA PHE A 240 29.83 4.27 -7.63
C PHE A 240 30.68 3.06 -8.08
N VAL A 241 30.94 2.89 -9.38
CA VAL A 241 31.92 1.90 -9.85
C VAL A 241 33.30 2.53 -9.97
N GLY A 242 33.97 2.61 -8.82
CA GLY A 242 35.41 2.38 -8.77
C GLY A 242 35.68 0.88 -8.95
N LEU A 243 35.91 0.46 -10.20
CA LEU A 243 36.53 -0.79 -10.65
C LEU A 243 35.74 -2.13 -10.51
N ARG A 244 35.54 -2.72 -11.71
CA ARG A 244 35.48 -4.15 -12.10
C ARG A 244 34.12 -4.81 -12.26
N ASP A 245 33.72 -4.89 -13.54
CA ASP A 245 33.19 -6.04 -14.29
C ASP A 245 32.65 -7.24 -13.50
N SER A 246 31.36 -7.54 -13.67
CA SER A 246 30.91 -8.70 -14.47
C SER A 246 29.38 -8.86 -14.44
N GLU A 247 28.79 -8.83 -15.64
CA GLU A 247 27.59 -9.55 -16.14
C GLU A 247 26.31 -9.66 -15.27
N GLY A 248 25.20 -9.11 -15.79
CA GLY A 248 23.85 -9.44 -15.32
C GLY A 248 22.73 -8.48 -15.75
N ALA A 249 22.68 -8.06 -17.01
CA ALA A 249 21.60 -7.22 -17.51
C ALA A 249 20.31 -8.04 -17.72
N PHE A 250 19.31 -7.84 -16.87
CA PHE A 250 17.92 -8.19 -17.18
C PHE A 250 17.15 -6.92 -17.49
N GLY A 251 16.86 -6.74 -18.78
CA GLY A 251 16.07 -5.65 -19.31
C GLY A 251 14.59 -5.74 -18.90
N VAL A 252 13.97 -4.57 -18.83
CA VAL A 252 12.52 -4.36 -18.72
C VAL A 252 11.81 -5.19 -19.79
N VAL A 253 11.03 -6.19 -19.37
CA VAL A 253 10.15 -6.93 -20.27
C VAL A 253 8.84 -6.14 -20.36
N ALA A 254 8.60 -5.59 -21.55
CA ALA A 254 7.36 -4.96 -21.96
C ALA A 254 6.24 -5.98 -22.21
#